data_AF-A0A5D0XG70-F1
#
_entry.id   AF-A0A5D0XG70-F1
#
_cell.length_a   1.000
_cell.length_b   1.000
_cell.length_c   1.000
_cell.angle_alpha   90.00
_cell.angle_beta   90.00
_cell.angle_gamma   90.00
#
_symmetry.space_group_name_H-M   'P 1'
#
loop_
_entity.id
_entity.type
_entity.pdbx_description
1 polymer ?
#
loop_
_entity_poly.entity_id
_entity_poly.type
_entity_poly.pdbx_seq_one_letter_code
_entity_poly.pdbx_strand_id
1 'polypeptide(L)'
;MTAPHIVDPARLLTEALGEASPDLMRNLLQTMINALLSADADAVAGAEWGKPSPERLTQRNGYRHRDLDTRVGTVDVAIPKLRTGTYFPDWLLERRKRAESALITVVADCYLAGVSTRRMDKLVKTLGINSLSKSQVSRMASELDEHVNEFRHRPLGEAGPFTFVAADALTMKVREGGRVINTVVMIATGVNADGRREVLGLRVATSETGPAWNSFFADLVARGLTGVRLVTSDAHRGLVEAIAANLPGAVWQRCRTHYAANLMSVTPKSMWPAVKAMLHSVYDQPDASSVHAQFDRLLDYVQDTLPDAYEHLDGARADILAFTSFPEGLWQQVWSNNPNERLNRELRRRTDSVGIFPNRDAIVRLVGAVLAEQTDEWAEGRRYLGLDILAKSRLTLVTDTDTTTRTEATTDTTLELSA
;
A
#
# COMPACT_ATOMS: atom_id res chain seq x y z
N MET A 1 29.23 -8.76 36.87
CA MET A 1 28.82 -10.13 37.24
C MET A 1 29.38 -11.10 36.19
N THR A 2 30.02 -12.18 36.62
CA THR A 2 30.48 -13.27 35.75
C THR A 2 29.28 -14.08 35.25
N ALA A 3 29.18 -14.33 33.94
CA ALA A 3 28.18 -15.24 33.41
C ALA A 3 28.45 -16.67 33.97
N PRO A 4 27.42 -17.40 34.44
CA PRO A 4 27.61 -18.73 35.00
C PRO A 4 28.12 -19.70 33.92
N HIS A 5 29.18 -20.45 34.24
CA HIS A 5 29.90 -21.32 33.31
C HIS A 5 29.27 -22.73 33.17
N ILE A 6 28.34 -23.08 34.05
CA ILE A 6 27.53 -24.30 33.98
C ILE A 6 26.13 -23.89 34.42
N VAL A 7 25.16 -23.96 33.50
CA VAL A 7 23.76 -23.75 33.83
C VAL A 7 23.24 -25.07 34.40
N ASP A 8 23.07 -25.15 35.72
CA ASP A 8 22.27 -26.21 36.33
C ASP A 8 20.79 -25.88 36.06
N PRO A 9 20.10 -26.65 35.19
CA PRO A 9 18.75 -26.32 34.77
C PRO A 9 17.76 -26.39 35.94
N ALA A 10 17.97 -27.29 36.91
CA ALA A 10 17.07 -27.45 38.05
C ALA A 10 17.22 -26.27 39.03
N ARG A 11 18.45 -25.85 39.29
CA ARG A 11 18.71 -24.67 40.13
C ARG A 11 18.24 -23.38 39.46
N LEU A 12 18.51 -23.21 38.16
CA LEU A 12 18.05 -22.05 37.38
C LEU A 12 16.53 -21.91 37.39
N LEU A 13 15.80 -23.01 37.13
CA LEU A 13 14.33 -23.01 37.17
C LEU A 13 13.80 -22.74 38.58
N THR A 14 14.45 -23.27 39.61
CA THR A 14 14.03 -23.08 41.00
C THR A 14 14.23 -21.64 41.46
N GLU A 15 15.37 -21.03 41.13
CA GLU A 15 15.66 -19.61 41.41
C GLU A 15 14.70 -18.70 40.64
N ALA A 16 14.47 -19.00 39.36
CA ALA A 16 13.63 -18.17 38.51
C ALA A 16 12.13 -18.29 38.82
N LEU A 17 11.63 -19.48 39.21
CA LEU A 17 10.25 -19.70 39.64
C LEU A 17 10.00 -19.24 41.09
N GLY A 18 11.01 -19.30 41.96
CA GLY A 18 10.90 -18.92 43.37
C GLY A 18 10.76 -17.41 43.59
N GLU A 19 11.24 -16.58 42.67
CA GLU A 19 11.20 -15.11 42.79
C GLU A 19 9.89 -14.47 42.33
N ALA A 20 8.93 -15.24 41.77
CA ALA A 20 7.65 -14.72 41.25
C ALA A 20 7.80 -13.46 40.38
N SER A 21 8.91 -13.35 39.65
CA SER A 21 9.22 -12.17 38.86
C SER A 21 8.38 -12.15 37.58
N PRO A 22 7.71 -11.03 37.24
CA PRO A 22 7.02 -10.89 35.95
C PRO A 22 7.97 -11.01 34.75
N ASP A 23 9.30 -11.04 35.00
CA ASP A 23 10.36 -11.02 34.00
C ASP A 23 11.09 -12.36 33.85
N LEU A 24 10.49 -13.45 34.33
CA LEU A 24 11.03 -14.82 34.27
C LEU A 24 11.62 -15.16 32.89
N MET A 25 10.85 -14.95 31.82
CA MET A 25 11.27 -15.30 30.46
C MET A 25 12.49 -14.50 30.00
N ARG A 26 12.59 -13.22 30.39
CA ARG A 26 13.73 -12.36 30.09
C ARG A 26 14.99 -12.83 30.81
N ASN A 27 14.89 -13.20 32.08
CA ASN A 27 16.01 -13.70 32.87
C ASN A 27 16.53 -15.05 32.34
N LEU A 28 15.61 -15.96 31.98
CA LEU A 28 15.96 -17.25 31.39
C LEU A 28 16.68 -17.06 30.03
N LEU A 29 16.13 -16.20 29.17
CA LEU A 29 16.73 -15.89 27.87
C LEU A 29 18.12 -15.27 28.03
N GLN A 30 18.27 -14.28 28.91
CA GLN A 30 19.56 -13.65 29.21
C GLN A 30 20.60 -14.67 29.67
N THR A 31 20.22 -15.55 30.60
CA THR A 31 21.13 -16.54 31.15
C THR A 31 21.56 -17.54 30.10
N MET A 32 20.62 -18.02 29.28
CA MET A 32 20.90 -18.94 28.18
C MET A 32 21.83 -18.30 27.15
N ILE A 33 21.54 -17.07 26.70
CA ILE A 33 22.37 -16.34 25.73
C ILE A 33 23.80 -16.18 26.26
N ASN A 34 23.95 -15.72 27.50
CA ASN A 34 25.26 -15.48 28.08
C ASN A 34 26.05 -16.78 28.32
N ALA A 35 25.36 -17.89 28.63
CA ALA A 35 25.99 -19.21 28.72
C ALA A 35 26.49 -19.70 27.36
N LEU A 36 25.66 -19.59 26.30
CA LEU A 36 26.03 -19.96 24.94
C LEU A 36 27.22 -19.13 24.43
N LEU A 37 27.23 -17.82 24.69
CA LEU A 37 28.36 -16.96 24.34
C LEU A 37 29.64 -17.34 25.08
N SER A 38 29.52 -17.73 26.35
CA SER A 38 30.67 -18.19 27.13
C SER A 38 31.25 -19.48 26.55
N ALA A 39 30.38 -20.44 26.18
CA ALA A 39 30.78 -21.71 25.58
C ALA A 39 31.42 -21.52 24.18
N ASP A 40 30.83 -20.66 23.34
CA ASP A 40 31.35 -20.32 22.02
C ASP A 40 32.73 -19.63 22.13
N ALA A 41 32.91 -18.71 23.10
CA ALA A 41 34.20 -18.10 23.36
C ALA A 41 35.25 -19.10 23.87
N ASP A 42 34.85 -20.11 24.65
CA ASP A 42 35.75 -21.17 25.12
C ASP A 42 36.19 -22.08 23.95
N ALA A 43 35.30 -22.38 23.01
CA ALA A 43 35.62 -23.08 21.77
C ALA A 43 36.62 -22.28 20.91
N VAL A 44 36.41 -20.97 20.74
CA VAL A 44 37.35 -20.09 20.03
C VAL A 44 38.70 -19.98 20.74
N ALA A 45 38.71 -19.99 22.08
CA ALA A 45 39.94 -19.92 22.85
C ALA A 45 40.71 -21.26 22.91
N GLY A 46 40.08 -22.37 22.52
CA GLY A 46 40.62 -23.74 22.65
C GLY A 46 40.73 -24.20 24.11
N ALA A 47 40.03 -23.53 25.03
CA ALA A 47 40.12 -23.83 26.45
C ALA A 47 38.98 -23.16 27.23
N GLU A 48 38.47 -23.88 28.23
CA GLU A 48 37.54 -23.33 29.20
C GLU A 48 38.14 -22.15 29.97
N TRP A 49 37.27 -21.20 30.32
CA TRP A 49 37.66 -20.05 31.15
C TRP A 49 38.24 -20.47 32.50
N GLY A 50 39.41 -19.93 32.85
CA GLY A 50 40.06 -20.16 34.14
C GLY A 50 40.75 -21.52 34.31
N LYS A 51 40.65 -22.46 33.37
CA LYS A 51 41.31 -23.78 33.45
C LYS A 51 42.62 -23.83 32.68
N PRO A 52 43.69 -24.50 33.14
CA PRO A 52 44.87 -24.73 32.30
C PRO A 52 44.54 -25.68 31.15
N SER A 53 44.97 -25.35 29.93
CA SER A 53 44.86 -26.23 28.75
C SER A 53 46.05 -26.00 27.82
N PRO A 54 46.69 -27.05 27.29
CA PRO A 54 47.77 -26.93 26.31
C PRO A 54 47.27 -26.48 24.92
N GLU A 55 45.96 -26.63 24.64
CA GLU A 55 45.33 -26.25 23.36
C GLU A 55 44.90 -24.76 23.33
N ARG A 56 45.17 -24.00 24.40
CA ARG A 56 44.77 -22.60 24.52
C ARG A 56 45.45 -21.71 23.49
N LEU A 57 44.64 -21.05 22.66
CA LEU A 57 45.10 -20.10 21.64
C LEU A 57 45.12 -18.65 22.14
N THR A 58 44.23 -18.29 23.06
CA THR A 58 44.13 -16.92 23.60
C THR A 58 43.52 -16.92 25.00
N GLN A 59 43.58 -15.78 25.70
CA GLN A 59 42.99 -15.60 27.03
C GLN A 59 41.76 -14.71 26.96
N ARG A 60 40.77 -14.93 27.82
CA ARG A 60 39.61 -14.02 27.96
C ARG A 60 39.97 -12.86 28.89
N ASN A 61 39.52 -11.65 28.58
CA ASN A 61 39.80 -10.42 29.32
C ASN A 61 38.51 -9.64 29.64
N GLY A 62 37.61 -10.29 30.38
CA GLY A 62 36.33 -9.72 30.79
C GLY A 62 35.27 -9.74 29.69
N TYR A 63 34.28 -8.85 29.83
CA TYR A 63 33.09 -8.80 28.98
C TYR A 63 32.85 -7.39 28.41
N ARG A 64 32.17 -7.33 27.25
CA ARG A 64 31.54 -6.13 26.72
C ARG A 64 30.03 -6.32 26.83
N HIS A 65 29.38 -5.47 27.61
CA HIS A 65 27.93 -5.45 27.72
C HIS A 65 27.30 -4.77 26.52
N ARG A 66 26.22 -5.36 26.02
CA ARG A 66 25.42 -4.82 24.93
C ARG A 66 23.97 -5.22 25.15
N ASP A 67 23.10 -4.22 25.22
CA ASP A 67 21.67 -4.47 25.24
C ASP A 67 21.19 -5.10 23.91
N LEU A 68 20.31 -6.10 24.03
CA LEU A 68 19.56 -6.71 22.94
C LEU A 68 18.06 -6.61 23.26
N ASP A 69 17.31 -5.90 22.42
CA ASP A 69 15.87 -5.75 22.56
C ASP A 69 15.15 -6.94 21.90
N THR A 70 14.37 -7.68 22.68
CA THR A 70 13.63 -8.89 22.26
C THR A 70 12.15 -8.76 22.58
N ARG A 71 11.28 -9.64 22.06
CA ARG A 71 9.86 -9.67 22.41
C ARG A 71 9.57 -9.87 23.91
N VAL A 72 10.53 -10.39 24.68
CA VAL A 72 10.40 -10.58 26.14
C VAL A 72 11.05 -9.47 26.97
N GLY A 73 11.60 -8.44 26.32
CA GLY A 73 12.25 -7.31 26.97
C GLY A 73 13.68 -7.06 26.51
N THR A 74 14.31 -6.02 27.06
CA THR A 74 15.74 -5.76 26.85
C THR A 74 16.57 -6.73 27.72
N VAL A 75 17.49 -7.44 27.07
CA VAL A 75 18.43 -8.38 27.68
C VAL A 75 19.84 -7.80 27.65
N ASP A 76 20.59 -7.93 28.74
CA ASP A 76 22.02 -7.59 28.79
C ASP A 76 22.86 -8.75 28.25
N VAL A 77 23.45 -8.55 27.07
CA VAL A 77 24.34 -9.51 26.43
C VAL A 77 25.78 -9.24 26.86
N ALA A 78 26.32 -10.11 27.70
CA ALA A 78 27.69 -10.07 28.18
C ALA A 78 28.61 -10.78 27.17
N ILE A 79 29.07 -10.05 26.16
CA ILE A 79 29.93 -10.59 25.08
C ILE A 79 31.36 -10.79 25.62
N PRO A 80 31.92 -12.01 25.64
CA PRO A 80 33.30 -12.24 26.07
C PRO A 80 34.32 -11.45 25.25
N LYS A 81 35.35 -10.92 25.91
CA LYS A 81 36.50 -10.28 25.25
C LYS A 81 37.68 -11.23 25.23
N LEU A 82 38.37 -11.30 24.10
CA LEU A 82 39.65 -12.00 23.98
C LEU A 82 40.81 -11.01 24.17
N ARG A 83 41.92 -11.47 24.74
CA ARG A 83 43.14 -10.69 24.99
C ARG A 83 43.89 -10.44 23.68
N THR A 84 43.86 -11.41 22.79
CA THR A 84 44.40 -11.33 21.43
C THR A 84 43.30 -11.76 20.45
N GLY A 85 43.11 -10.98 19.38
CA GLY A 85 42.04 -11.16 18.40
C GLY A 85 40.75 -10.41 18.75
N THR A 86 39.73 -10.52 17.88
CA THR A 86 38.40 -9.95 18.11
C THR A 86 37.37 -11.08 18.10
N TYR A 87 36.54 -11.14 19.14
CA TYR A 87 35.38 -12.03 19.19
C TYR A 87 34.11 -11.22 18.95
N PHE A 88 33.31 -11.65 17.98
CA PHE A 88 32.00 -11.09 17.71
C PHE A 88 31.05 -12.23 17.33
N PRO A 89 29.92 -12.42 18.06
CA PRO A 89 29.01 -13.53 17.82
C PRO A 89 28.07 -13.19 16.64
N ASP A 90 28.54 -13.39 15.42
CA ASP A 90 27.76 -13.12 14.19
C ASP A 90 26.47 -13.96 14.10
N TRP A 91 26.42 -15.11 14.79
CA TRP A 91 25.24 -15.98 14.87
C TRP A 91 24.08 -15.40 15.71
N LEU A 92 24.38 -14.46 16.62
CA LEU A 92 23.40 -13.84 17.50
C LEU A 92 23.16 -12.37 17.17
N LEU A 93 24.23 -11.64 16.81
CA LEU A 93 24.24 -10.20 16.76
C LEU A 93 24.64 -9.69 15.38
N GLU A 94 23.83 -8.77 14.85
CA GLU A 94 24.25 -7.98 13.70
C GLU A 94 24.94 -6.69 14.14
N ARG A 95 25.87 -6.18 13.33
CA ARG A 95 26.52 -4.90 13.61
C ARG A 95 25.49 -3.76 13.50
N ARG A 96 25.48 -2.86 14.49
CA ARG A 96 24.60 -1.67 14.56
C ARG A 96 23.08 -1.93 14.69
N LYS A 97 22.61 -3.18 14.76
CA LYS A 97 21.22 -3.53 15.13
C LYS A 97 21.10 -3.90 16.61
N ARG A 98 20.10 -3.35 17.30
CA ARG A 98 19.88 -3.61 18.74
C ARG A 98 18.69 -4.54 19.00
N ALA A 99 17.82 -4.74 18.02
CA ALA A 99 16.59 -5.51 18.15
C ALA A 99 16.66 -6.82 17.38
N GLU A 100 15.96 -7.85 17.87
CA GLU A 100 15.71 -9.08 17.12
C GLU A 100 14.76 -8.82 15.93
N SER A 101 14.88 -9.61 14.85
CA SER A 101 14.07 -9.46 13.63
C SER A 101 12.57 -9.54 13.90
N ALA A 102 12.13 -10.43 14.79
CA ALA A 102 10.72 -10.56 15.14
C ALA A 102 10.14 -9.28 15.78
N LEU A 103 10.93 -8.56 16.58
CA LEU A 103 10.51 -7.28 17.14
C LEU A 103 10.45 -6.18 16.06
N ILE A 104 11.35 -6.22 15.08
CA ILE A 104 11.34 -5.31 13.93
C ILE A 104 10.04 -5.49 13.13
N THR A 105 9.63 -6.73 12.84
CA THR A 105 8.36 -7.03 12.16
C THR A 105 7.16 -6.50 12.92
N VAL A 106 7.08 -6.72 14.24
CA VAL A 106 5.97 -6.19 15.07
C VAL A 106 5.93 -4.65 15.03
N VAL A 107 7.09 -3.99 15.05
CA VAL A 107 7.18 -2.53 14.95
C VAL A 107 6.72 -2.06 13.56
N ALA A 108 7.07 -2.78 12.50
CA ALA A 108 6.63 -2.50 11.14
C ALA A 108 5.10 -2.65 11.01
N ASP A 109 4.51 -3.73 11.52
CA ASP A 109 3.05 -3.93 11.52
C ASP A 109 2.31 -2.86 12.32
N CYS A 110 2.84 -2.49 13.49
CA CYS A 110 2.29 -1.38 14.27
C CYS A 110 2.37 -0.05 13.50
N TYR A 111 3.44 0.18 12.75
CA TYR A 111 3.57 1.35 11.88
C TYR A 111 2.52 1.34 10.77
N LEU A 112 2.28 0.19 10.11
CA LEU A 112 1.23 0.02 9.11
C LEU A 112 -0.17 0.22 9.69
N ALA A 113 -0.41 -0.25 10.92
CA ALA A 113 -1.67 -0.05 11.63
C ALA A 113 -1.90 1.42 12.08
N GLY A 114 -0.98 2.35 11.77
CA GLY A 114 -1.09 3.76 12.14
C GLY A 114 -0.81 4.02 13.63
N VAL A 115 -0.06 3.15 14.30
CA VAL A 115 0.36 3.39 15.68
C VAL A 115 1.43 4.47 15.70
N SER A 116 1.10 5.63 16.27
CA SER A 116 2.08 6.73 16.40
C SER A 116 3.34 6.27 17.16
N THR A 117 4.50 6.81 16.81
CA THR A 117 5.79 6.51 17.50
C THR A 117 5.74 6.66 19.01
N ARG A 118 4.94 7.61 19.53
CA ARG A 118 4.72 7.81 20.97
C ARG A 118 3.91 6.69 21.62
N ARG A 119 2.88 6.17 20.94
CA ARG A 119 2.12 5.01 21.40
C ARG A 119 2.98 3.75 21.32
N MET A 120 3.81 3.64 20.28
CA MET A 120 4.75 2.52 20.15
C MET A 120 5.73 2.47 21.31
N ASP A 121 6.36 3.60 21.68
CA ASP A 121 7.28 3.63 22.85
C ASP A 121 6.58 3.20 24.15
N LYS A 122 5.30 3.56 24.34
CA LYS A 122 4.50 3.07 25.49
C LYS A 122 4.27 1.56 25.43
N LEU A 123 3.88 1.02 24.27
CA LEU A 123 3.64 -0.41 24.08
C LEU A 123 4.93 -1.23 24.30
N VAL A 124 6.04 -0.75 23.75
CA VAL A 124 7.34 -1.40 23.87
C VAL A 124 7.82 -1.42 25.33
N LYS A 125 7.56 -0.35 26.09
CA LYS A 125 7.82 -0.33 27.55
C LYS A 125 6.99 -1.35 28.31
N THR A 126 5.74 -1.60 27.91
CA THR A 126 4.93 -2.67 28.54
C THR A 126 5.46 -4.07 28.28
N LEU A 127 6.27 -4.25 27.23
CA LEU A 127 6.98 -5.51 26.92
C LEU A 127 8.34 -5.62 27.65
N GLY A 128 8.68 -4.70 28.56
CA GLY A 128 9.95 -4.73 29.29
C GLY A 128 11.16 -4.26 28.47
N ILE A 129 10.95 -3.60 27.33
CA ILE A 129 12.00 -2.97 26.53
C ILE A 129 12.19 -1.52 27.03
N ASN A 130 13.44 -1.12 27.28
CA ASN A 130 13.76 0.14 27.97
C ASN A 130 13.15 1.38 27.28
N SER A 131 13.37 1.51 25.97
CA SER A 131 12.73 2.55 25.15
C SER A 131 12.95 2.25 23.67
N LEU A 132 12.03 2.74 22.83
CA LEU A 132 12.19 2.72 21.38
C LEU A 132 12.14 4.16 20.88
N SER A 133 13.31 4.72 20.58
CA SER A 133 13.37 6.09 20.04
C SER A 133 12.65 6.17 18.68
N LYS A 134 12.15 7.37 18.34
CA LYS A 134 11.57 7.63 17.01
C LYS A 134 12.52 7.23 15.88
N SER A 135 13.82 7.45 16.07
CA SER A 135 14.86 7.09 15.10
C SER A 135 15.03 5.58 14.95
N GLN A 136 14.81 4.79 16.01
CA GLN A 136 14.82 3.33 15.95
C GLN A 136 13.58 2.82 15.22
N VAL A 137 12.37 3.32 15.55
CA VAL A 137 11.14 2.97 14.83
C VAL A 137 11.30 3.22 13.33
N SER A 138 11.83 4.39 12.96
CA SER A 138 12.02 4.74 11.54
C SER A 138 13.04 3.85 10.82
N ARG A 139 14.08 3.37 11.53
CA ARG A 139 15.06 2.41 10.96
C ARG A 139 14.53 0.99 10.89
N MET A 140 13.64 0.62 11.81
CA MET A 140 12.96 -0.67 11.76
C MET A 140 11.97 -0.70 10.59
N ALA A 141 11.25 0.40 10.40
CA ALA A 141 10.31 0.55 9.29
C ALA A 141 11.00 0.70 7.92
N SER A 142 12.32 0.94 7.84
CA SER A 142 12.98 1.04 6.52
C SER A 142 13.12 -0.31 5.81
N GLU A 143 12.95 -1.44 6.52
CA GLU A 143 12.80 -2.75 5.84
C GLU A 143 11.55 -2.78 4.94
N LEU A 144 10.52 -1.97 5.26
CA LEU A 144 9.35 -1.82 4.38
C LEU A 144 9.69 -1.05 3.10
N ASP A 145 10.76 -0.26 3.06
CA ASP A 145 11.09 0.53 1.87
C ASP A 145 11.42 -0.36 0.67
N GLU A 146 12.12 -1.48 0.91
CA GLU A 146 12.48 -2.44 -0.12
C GLU A 146 11.22 -3.09 -0.71
N HIS A 147 10.36 -3.67 0.13
CA HIS A 147 9.09 -4.26 -0.30
C HIS A 147 8.19 -3.26 -1.03
N VAL A 148 8.09 -2.02 -0.51
CA VAL A 148 7.31 -0.96 -1.17
C VAL A 148 7.92 -0.57 -2.51
N ASN A 149 9.24 -0.54 -2.61
CA ASN A 149 9.92 -0.22 -3.85
C ASN A 149 9.72 -1.31 -4.91
N GLU A 150 9.83 -2.58 -4.53
CA GLU A 150 9.51 -3.74 -5.38
C GLU A 150 8.05 -3.67 -5.84
N PHE A 151 7.11 -3.50 -4.91
CA PHE A 151 5.69 -3.37 -5.21
C PHE A 151 5.38 -2.25 -6.21
N ARG A 152 6.05 -1.09 -6.08
CA ARG A 152 5.86 0.09 -6.95
C ARG A 152 6.45 -0.07 -8.34
N HIS A 153 7.51 -0.87 -8.50
CA HIS A 153 8.21 -1.04 -9.77
C HIS A 153 7.98 -2.41 -10.41
N ARG A 154 7.12 -3.25 -9.81
CA ARG A 154 6.78 -4.56 -10.36
C ARG A 154 6.25 -4.47 -11.79
N PRO A 155 6.56 -5.46 -12.65
CA PRO A 155 5.97 -5.54 -13.98
C PRO A 155 4.46 -5.75 -13.87
N LEU A 156 3.71 -5.05 -14.72
CA LEU A 156 2.26 -5.15 -14.83
C LEU A 156 1.84 -6.10 -15.97
N GLY A 157 2.76 -6.40 -16.90
CA GLY A 157 2.46 -7.21 -18.08
C GLY A 157 1.89 -8.60 -17.79
N GLU A 158 2.37 -9.26 -16.73
CA GLU A 158 1.94 -10.63 -16.38
C GLU A 158 0.48 -10.71 -15.90
N ALA A 159 0.01 -9.71 -15.16
CA ALA A 159 -1.37 -9.63 -14.66
C ALA A 159 -2.33 -8.98 -15.67
N GLY A 160 -1.80 -8.25 -16.66
CA GLY A 160 -2.57 -7.61 -17.70
C GLY A 160 -3.27 -8.60 -18.65
N PRO A 161 -4.23 -8.13 -19.47
CA PRO A 161 -4.60 -6.73 -19.69
C PRO A 161 -5.49 -6.15 -18.58
N PHE A 162 -5.34 -4.85 -18.32
CA PHE A 162 -6.13 -4.10 -17.34
C PHE A 162 -7.23 -3.29 -18.01
N THR A 163 -8.43 -3.86 -18.15
CA THR A 163 -9.51 -3.26 -18.97
C THR A 163 -10.08 -1.97 -18.38
N PHE A 164 -10.21 -1.93 -17.05
CA PHE A 164 -10.74 -0.79 -16.31
C PHE A 164 -9.67 -0.25 -15.38
N VAL A 165 -9.41 1.05 -15.45
CA VAL A 165 -8.46 1.75 -14.59
C VAL A 165 -9.17 2.89 -13.88
N ALA A 166 -8.88 3.10 -12.61
CA ALA A 166 -9.29 4.30 -11.89
C ALA A 166 -8.06 5.05 -11.39
N ALA A 167 -8.05 6.37 -11.55
CA ALA A 167 -6.98 7.24 -11.08
C ALA A 167 -7.52 8.28 -10.10
N ASP A 168 -6.84 8.43 -8.96
CA ASP A 168 -7.23 9.36 -7.90
C ASP A 168 -6.00 9.98 -7.24
N ALA A 169 -6.22 11.10 -6.54
CA ALA A 169 -5.19 11.86 -5.88
C ALA A 169 -5.60 12.26 -4.45
N LEU A 170 -4.68 12.08 -3.50
CA LEU A 170 -4.87 12.45 -2.11
C LEU A 170 -3.85 13.51 -1.69
N THR A 171 -4.32 14.61 -1.11
CA THR A 171 -3.44 15.63 -0.54
C THR A 171 -2.90 15.19 0.83
N MET A 172 -1.59 15.27 1.03
CA MET A 172 -0.90 14.98 2.28
C MET A 172 0.07 16.10 2.66
N LYS A 173 0.23 16.35 3.96
CA LYS A 173 1.14 17.38 4.49
C LYS A 173 2.52 16.78 4.75
N VAL A 174 3.55 17.43 4.24
CA VAL A 174 4.96 17.03 4.44
C VAL A 174 5.79 18.20 4.92
N ARG A 175 6.84 17.92 5.71
CA ARG A 175 7.85 18.89 6.11
C ARG A 175 9.03 18.87 5.14
N GLU A 176 9.21 19.95 4.38
CA GLU A 176 10.32 20.11 3.42
C GLU A 176 10.90 21.52 3.52
N GLY A 177 12.23 21.65 3.48
CA GLY A 177 12.90 22.96 3.52
C GLY A 177 12.54 23.80 4.75
N GLY A 178 12.34 23.18 5.91
CA GLY A 178 11.99 23.86 7.16
C GLY A 178 10.53 24.33 7.27
N ARG A 179 9.68 24.07 6.27
CA ARG A 179 8.25 24.45 6.27
C ARG A 179 7.35 23.24 6.01
N VAL A 180 6.06 23.39 6.30
CA VAL A 180 5.04 22.39 5.97
C VAL A 180 4.40 22.78 4.64
N ILE A 181 4.42 21.86 3.68
CA ILE A 181 3.78 22.03 2.37
C ILE A 181 2.76 20.92 2.15
N ASN A 182 1.78 21.18 1.28
CA ASN A 182 0.92 20.14 0.75
C ASN A 182 1.64 19.45 -0.41
N THR A 183 1.54 18.13 -0.43
CA THR A 183 1.95 17.25 -1.53
C THR A 183 0.75 16.42 -1.95
N VAL A 184 0.83 15.82 -3.13
CA VAL A 184 -0.23 15.00 -3.67
C VAL A 184 0.27 13.59 -3.90
N VAL A 185 -0.54 12.63 -3.50
CA VAL A 185 -0.29 11.21 -3.64
C VAL A 185 -1.22 10.67 -4.70
N MET A 186 -0.64 10.32 -5.84
CA MET A 186 -1.32 9.87 -7.05
C MET A 186 -1.36 8.35 -7.04
N ILE A 187 -2.54 7.79 -7.25
CA ILE A 187 -2.80 6.36 -7.15
C ILE A 187 -3.58 5.93 -8.38
N ALA A 188 -3.18 4.81 -8.98
CA ALA A 188 -3.95 4.12 -10.00
C ALA A 188 -4.31 2.73 -9.51
N THR A 189 -5.57 2.35 -9.67
CA THR A 189 -6.04 0.98 -9.49
C THR A 189 -6.61 0.46 -10.81
N GLY A 190 -6.62 -0.86 -10.99
CA GLY A 190 -7.18 -1.46 -12.18
C GLY A 190 -7.75 -2.85 -11.93
N VAL A 191 -8.47 -3.36 -12.92
CA VAL A 191 -8.97 -4.74 -12.93
C VAL A 191 -8.16 -5.56 -13.90
N ASN A 192 -7.47 -6.57 -13.38
CA ASN A 192 -6.54 -7.44 -14.11
C ASN A 192 -7.26 -8.44 -15.04
N ALA A 193 -6.49 -9.29 -15.72
CA ALA A 193 -7.03 -10.29 -16.66
C ALA A 193 -8.03 -11.27 -16.02
N ASP A 194 -7.81 -11.60 -14.75
CA ASP A 194 -8.62 -12.53 -13.96
C ASP A 194 -9.86 -11.88 -13.30
N GLY A 195 -10.11 -10.60 -13.57
CA GLY A 195 -11.22 -9.85 -12.99
C GLY A 195 -10.99 -9.46 -11.52
N ARG A 196 -9.75 -9.51 -11.03
CA ARG A 196 -9.36 -9.06 -9.69
C ARG A 196 -8.86 -7.62 -9.73
N ARG A 197 -9.04 -6.90 -8.62
CA ARG A 197 -8.55 -5.52 -8.50
C ARG A 197 -7.11 -5.53 -8.04
N GLU A 198 -6.34 -4.59 -8.54
CA GLU A 198 -4.97 -4.37 -8.13
C GLU A 198 -4.64 -2.88 -8.10
N VAL A 199 -3.73 -2.49 -7.21
CA VAL A 199 -3.10 -1.17 -7.29
C VAL A 199 -1.98 -1.24 -8.33
N LEU A 200 -2.06 -0.39 -9.35
CA LEU A 200 -1.10 -0.35 -10.46
C LEU A 200 0.12 0.51 -10.14
N GLY A 201 -0.06 1.57 -9.35
CA GLY A 201 1.05 2.44 -8.99
C GLY A 201 0.72 3.51 -7.96
N LEU A 202 1.81 4.04 -7.40
CA LEU A 202 1.84 5.11 -6.40
C LEU A 202 2.96 6.09 -6.73
N ARG A 203 2.63 7.38 -6.80
CA ARG A 203 3.63 8.46 -6.92
C ARG A 203 3.29 9.65 -6.03
N VAL A 204 4.30 10.24 -5.40
CA VAL A 204 4.17 11.49 -4.64
C VAL A 204 4.71 12.65 -5.47
N ALA A 205 3.90 13.67 -5.66
CA ALA A 205 4.23 14.89 -6.38
C ALA A 205 3.99 16.14 -5.51
N THR A 206 4.58 17.26 -5.90
CA THR A 206 4.38 18.54 -5.18
C THR A 206 2.96 19.08 -5.40
N SER A 207 2.40 18.90 -6.59
CA SER A 207 1.06 19.35 -6.97
C SER A 207 0.53 18.51 -8.14
N GLU A 208 -0.79 18.54 -8.32
CA GLU A 208 -1.46 17.94 -9.48
C GLU A 208 -1.18 18.81 -10.71
N THR A 209 -0.26 18.35 -11.53
CA THR A 209 0.11 19.04 -12.78
C THR A 209 0.06 18.04 -13.93
N GLY A 210 -0.18 18.53 -15.14
CA GLY A 210 -0.12 17.70 -16.35
C GLY A 210 1.18 16.89 -16.47
N PRO A 211 2.37 17.50 -16.28
CA PRO A 211 3.64 16.76 -16.29
C PRO A 211 3.74 15.66 -15.22
N ALA A 212 3.21 15.90 -14.01
CA ALA A 212 3.21 14.88 -12.95
C ALA A 212 2.34 13.67 -13.33
N TRP A 213 1.14 13.92 -13.87
CA TRP A 213 0.24 12.85 -14.36
C TRP A 213 0.82 12.13 -15.58
N ASN A 214 1.40 12.86 -16.53
CA ASN A 214 2.07 12.28 -17.69
C ASN A 214 3.19 11.33 -17.27
N SER A 215 4.08 11.78 -16.38
CA SER A 215 5.17 10.92 -15.92
C SER A 215 4.64 9.70 -15.15
N PHE A 216 3.50 9.84 -14.43
CA PHE A 216 2.88 8.73 -13.71
C PHE A 216 2.28 7.68 -14.65
N PHE A 217 1.49 8.07 -15.66
CA PHE A 217 0.96 7.12 -16.63
C PHE A 217 2.04 6.54 -17.55
N ALA A 218 3.03 7.33 -17.94
CA ALA A 218 4.17 6.84 -18.72
C ALA A 218 4.93 5.74 -17.98
N ASP A 219 5.12 5.88 -16.67
CA ASP A 219 5.71 4.84 -15.81
C ASP A 219 4.86 3.56 -15.78
N LEU A 220 3.53 3.68 -15.65
CA LEU A 220 2.63 2.53 -15.69
C LEU A 220 2.70 1.79 -17.03
N VAL A 221 2.70 2.52 -18.14
CA VAL A 221 2.79 1.95 -19.49
C VAL A 221 4.16 1.29 -19.69
N ALA A 222 5.25 1.93 -19.26
CA ALA A 222 6.60 1.35 -19.31
C ALA A 222 6.72 0.05 -18.51
N ARG A 223 5.94 -0.11 -17.42
CA ARG A 223 5.85 -1.36 -16.64
C ARG A 223 4.95 -2.42 -17.26
N GLY A 224 4.28 -2.14 -18.38
CA GLY A 224 3.44 -3.11 -19.10
C GLY A 224 1.93 -2.94 -18.93
N LEU A 225 1.45 -1.77 -18.49
CA LEU A 225 0.01 -1.47 -18.48
C LEU A 225 -0.53 -1.48 -19.91
N THR A 226 -1.38 -2.46 -20.23
CA THR A 226 -1.96 -2.65 -21.57
C THR A 226 -3.44 -3.04 -21.50
N GLY A 227 -4.15 -2.88 -22.62
CA GLY A 227 -5.54 -3.32 -22.78
C GLY A 227 -6.58 -2.46 -22.06
N VAL A 228 -6.21 -1.24 -21.66
CA VAL A 228 -7.13 -0.26 -21.04
C VAL A 228 -8.21 0.15 -22.04
N ARG A 229 -9.47 0.06 -21.62
CA ARG A 229 -10.65 0.48 -22.40
C ARG A 229 -11.36 1.66 -21.76
N LEU A 230 -11.32 1.76 -20.44
CA LEU A 230 -11.93 2.85 -19.68
C LEU A 230 -11.02 3.32 -18.55
N VAL A 231 -10.87 4.63 -18.43
CA VAL A 231 -10.24 5.27 -17.28
C VAL A 231 -11.24 6.16 -16.56
N THR A 232 -11.50 5.89 -15.28
CA THR A 232 -12.36 6.71 -14.42
C THR A 232 -11.52 7.60 -13.52
N SER A 233 -11.74 8.92 -13.55
CA SER A 233 -11.01 9.86 -12.69
C SER A 233 -11.76 11.18 -12.48
N ASP A 234 -11.20 12.11 -11.70
CA ASP A 234 -11.71 13.49 -11.68
C ASP A 234 -11.33 14.26 -12.97
N ALA A 235 -12.04 15.34 -13.27
CA ALA A 235 -11.86 16.16 -14.48
C ALA A 235 -10.74 17.20 -14.36
N HIS A 236 -9.69 16.89 -13.61
CA HIS A 236 -8.50 17.75 -13.58
C HIS A 236 -7.86 17.75 -14.98
N ARG A 237 -7.76 18.92 -15.62
CA ARG A 237 -7.35 19.01 -17.04
C ARG A 237 -6.05 18.27 -17.35
N GLY A 238 -5.03 18.44 -16.51
CA GLY A 238 -3.74 17.77 -16.68
C GLY A 238 -3.79 16.25 -16.49
N LEU A 239 -4.80 15.74 -15.77
CA LEU A 239 -5.04 14.30 -15.62
C LEU A 239 -5.67 13.72 -16.89
N VAL A 240 -6.69 14.38 -17.42
CA VAL A 240 -7.38 13.97 -18.66
C VAL A 240 -6.44 13.99 -19.85
N GLU A 241 -5.66 15.06 -20.01
CA GLU A 241 -4.64 15.17 -21.07
C GLU A 241 -3.58 14.06 -20.96
N ALA A 242 -3.16 13.71 -19.74
CA ALA A 242 -2.18 12.66 -19.53
C ALA A 242 -2.72 11.26 -19.82
N ILE A 243 -3.99 10.99 -19.51
CA ILE A 243 -4.67 9.75 -19.90
C ILE A 243 -4.68 9.64 -21.42
N ALA A 244 -5.14 10.69 -22.12
CA ALA A 244 -5.20 10.69 -23.58
C ALA A 244 -3.83 10.48 -24.24
N ALA A 245 -2.76 11.04 -23.66
CA ALA A 245 -1.41 10.92 -24.19
C ALA A 245 -0.79 9.52 -24.01
N ASN A 246 -1.08 8.84 -22.89
CA ASN A 246 -0.41 7.58 -22.54
C ASN A 246 -1.25 6.32 -22.80
N LEU A 247 -2.58 6.45 -22.84
CA LEU A 247 -3.52 5.35 -23.00
C LEU A 247 -4.44 5.61 -24.21
N PRO A 248 -3.88 5.72 -25.43
CA PRO A 248 -4.67 5.97 -26.62
C PRO A 248 -5.70 4.86 -26.84
N GLY A 249 -6.92 5.24 -27.19
CA GLY A 249 -8.04 4.31 -27.40
C GLY A 249 -8.80 3.93 -26.12
N ALA A 250 -8.35 4.37 -24.94
CA ALA A 250 -9.18 4.31 -23.74
C ALA A 250 -10.22 5.44 -23.74
N VAL A 251 -11.47 5.11 -23.45
CA VAL A 251 -12.49 6.09 -23.13
C VAL A 251 -12.20 6.67 -21.75
N TRP A 252 -12.41 7.97 -21.58
CA TRP A 252 -12.34 8.59 -20.26
C TRP A 252 -13.75 8.80 -19.70
N GLN A 253 -13.93 8.48 -18.42
CA GLN A 253 -15.15 8.72 -17.69
C GLN A 253 -14.88 9.63 -16.49
N ARG A 254 -15.69 10.68 -16.36
CA ARG A 254 -15.66 11.53 -15.18
C ARG A 254 -16.31 10.82 -14.00
N CYS A 255 -15.60 10.79 -12.87
CA CYS A 255 -16.10 10.15 -11.65
C CYS A 255 -17.38 10.82 -11.16
N ARG A 256 -18.45 10.05 -10.98
CA ARG A 256 -19.77 10.56 -10.59
C ARG A 256 -19.77 11.29 -9.24
N THR A 257 -18.96 10.84 -8.28
CA THR A 257 -18.95 11.43 -6.92
C THR A 257 -18.35 12.83 -6.98
N HIS A 258 -17.20 12.97 -7.66
CA HIS A 258 -16.58 14.28 -7.90
C HIS A 258 -17.48 15.15 -8.77
N TYR A 259 -18.11 14.58 -9.80
CA TYR A 259 -19.06 15.31 -10.64
C TYR A 259 -20.25 15.85 -9.85
N ALA A 260 -20.87 15.04 -8.98
CA ALA A 260 -21.99 15.46 -8.15
C ALA A 260 -21.59 16.61 -7.19
N ALA A 261 -20.38 16.58 -6.64
CA ALA A 261 -19.87 17.68 -5.81
C ALA A 261 -19.67 18.97 -6.63
N ASN A 262 -19.15 18.86 -7.85
CA ASN A 262 -18.99 19.99 -8.76
C ASN A 262 -20.35 20.58 -9.16
N LEU A 263 -21.32 19.73 -9.54
CA LEU A 263 -22.68 20.16 -9.88
C LEU A 263 -23.40 20.81 -8.68
N MET A 264 -23.22 20.25 -7.48
CA MET A 264 -23.78 20.84 -6.24
C MET A 264 -23.25 22.25 -6.00
N SER A 265 -21.99 22.55 -6.36
CA SER A 265 -21.38 23.86 -6.13
C SER A 265 -21.99 24.98 -6.99
N VAL A 266 -22.52 24.63 -8.17
CA VAL A 266 -23.22 25.56 -9.09
C VAL A 266 -24.74 25.49 -8.94
N THR A 267 -25.26 24.61 -8.08
CA THR A 267 -26.70 24.46 -7.85
C THR A 267 -27.12 25.13 -6.52
N PRO A 268 -28.20 25.94 -6.48
CA PRO A 268 -28.74 26.44 -5.23
C PRO A 268 -29.09 25.33 -4.24
N LYS A 269 -28.72 25.51 -2.96
CA LYS A 269 -28.90 24.50 -1.91
C LYS A 269 -30.34 23.99 -1.75
N SER A 270 -31.34 24.85 -2.01
CA SER A 270 -32.77 24.50 -1.95
C SER A 270 -33.18 23.53 -3.07
N MET A 271 -32.57 23.64 -4.25
CA MET A 271 -32.90 22.83 -5.43
C MET A 271 -32.05 21.57 -5.55
N TRP A 272 -30.90 21.53 -4.86
CA TRP A 272 -29.96 20.41 -4.92
C TRP A 272 -30.60 19.03 -4.66
N PRO A 273 -31.50 18.83 -3.66
CA PRO A 273 -32.13 17.52 -3.46
C PRO A 273 -32.85 16.98 -4.70
N ALA A 274 -33.55 17.85 -5.45
CA ALA A 274 -34.27 17.47 -6.67
C ALA A 274 -33.30 17.15 -7.82
N VAL A 275 -32.33 18.04 -8.08
CA VAL A 275 -31.31 17.83 -9.13
C VAL A 275 -30.49 16.57 -8.86
N LYS A 276 -30.09 16.34 -7.60
CA LYS A 276 -29.38 15.12 -7.20
C LYS A 276 -30.21 13.87 -7.45
N ALA A 277 -31.49 13.86 -7.09
CA ALA A 277 -32.36 12.70 -7.30
C ALA A 277 -32.49 12.36 -8.80
N MET A 278 -32.66 13.37 -9.66
CA MET A 278 -32.71 13.16 -11.11
C MET A 278 -31.37 12.73 -11.70
N LEU A 279 -30.24 13.28 -11.22
CA LEU A 279 -28.93 12.81 -11.64
C LEU A 279 -28.69 11.35 -11.24
N HIS A 280 -29.13 10.94 -10.04
CA HIS A 280 -29.05 9.54 -9.62
C HIS A 280 -29.88 8.63 -10.51
N SER A 281 -31.12 9.03 -10.84
CA SER A 281 -32.00 8.19 -11.67
C SER A 281 -31.47 7.98 -13.09
N VAL A 282 -30.59 8.85 -13.61
CA VAL A 282 -29.87 8.61 -14.89
C VAL A 282 -29.06 7.31 -14.86
N TYR A 283 -28.38 7.02 -13.75
CA TYR A 283 -27.53 5.83 -13.63
C TYR A 283 -28.30 4.54 -13.32
N ASP A 284 -29.57 4.66 -12.92
CA ASP A 284 -30.44 3.55 -12.56
C ASP A 284 -31.27 3.03 -13.75
N GLN A 285 -31.06 3.58 -14.95
CA GLN A 285 -31.78 3.17 -16.16
C GLN A 285 -31.30 1.81 -16.69
N PRO A 286 -32.20 1.01 -17.30
CA PRO A 286 -31.90 -0.37 -17.68
C PRO A 286 -31.00 -0.51 -18.92
N ASP A 287 -31.04 0.46 -19.83
CA ASP A 287 -30.36 0.41 -21.12
C ASP A 287 -29.87 1.81 -21.56
N ALA A 288 -29.00 1.87 -22.57
CA ALA A 288 -28.28 3.08 -22.93
C ALA A 288 -29.21 4.17 -23.47
N SER A 289 -30.26 3.77 -24.21
CA SER A 289 -31.26 4.70 -24.74
C SER A 289 -32.06 5.34 -23.61
N SER A 290 -32.43 4.54 -22.60
CA SER A 290 -33.12 5.00 -21.39
C SER A 290 -32.24 5.94 -20.55
N VAL A 291 -30.93 5.66 -20.42
CA VAL A 291 -29.95 6.55 -19.75
C VAL A 291 -29.95 7.92 -20.44
N HIS A 292 -29.79 7.97 -21.76
CA HIS A 292 -29.77 9.22 -22.50
C HIS A 292 -31.09 9.98 -22.42
N ALA A 293 -32.23 9.30 -22.54
CA ALA A 293 -33.55 9.92 -22.41
C ALA A 293 -33.84 10.44 -20.98
N GLN A 294 -33.32 9.80 -19.95
CA GLN A 294 -33.40 10.30 -18.58
C GLN A 294 -32.48 11.52 -18.37
N PHE A 295 -31.34 11.57 -19.06
CA PHE A 295 -30.44 12.73 -19.03
C PHE A 295 -31.07 13.93 -19.74
N ASP A 296 -31.74 13.73 -20.88
CA ASP A 296 -32.49 14.78 -21.58
C ASP A 296 -33.55 15.40 -20.67
N ARG A 297 -34.33 14.56 -19.97
CA ARG A 297 -35.31 15.04 -18.97
C ARG A 297 -34.69 15.86 -17.83
N LEU A 298 -33.46 15.53 -17.42
CA LEU A 298 -32.74 16.31 -16.43
C LEU A 298 -32.33 17.67 -17.00
N LEU A 299 -31.85 17.73 -18.25
CA LEU A 299 -31.53 18.98 -18.94
C LEU A 299 -32.75 19.87 -19.07
N ASP A 300 -33.89 19.33 -19.53
CA ASP A 300 -35.15 20.05 -19.66
C ASP A 300 -35.61 20.67 -18.33
N TYR A 301 -35.43 19.94 -17.22
CA TYR A 301 -35.80 20.43 -15.89
C TYR A 301 -34.96 21.65 -15.45
N VAL A 302 -33.65 21.64 -15.73
CA VAL A 302 -32.74 22.70 -15.29
C VAL A 302 -32.64 23.87 -16.25
N GLN A 303 -33.03 23.70 -17.53
CA GLN A 303 -32.80 24.66 -18.60
C GLN A 303 -33.23 26.10 -18.26
N ASP A 304 -34.48 26.28 -17.81
CA ASP A 304 -35.02 27.62 -17.56
C ASP A 304 -34.73 28.15 -16.15
N THR A 305 -34.64 27.25 -15.17
CA THR A 305 -34.55 27.63 -13.75
C THR A 305 -33.13 27.67 -13.20
N LEU A 306 -32.21 26.92 -13.82
CA LEU A 306 -30.84 26.69 -13.35
C LEU A 306 -29.85 26.65 -14.53
N PRO A 307 -29.65 27.77 -15.27
CA PRO A 307 -28.82 27.80 -16.48
C PRO A 307 -27.36 27.37 -16.22
N ASP A 308 -26.76 27.76 -15.10
CA ASP A 308 -25.38 27.35 -14.76
C ASP A 308 -25.27 25.83 -14.56
N ALA A 309 -26.31 25.20 -14.00
CA ALA A 309 -26.36 23.75 -13.84
C ALA A 309 -26.61 23.04 -15.19
N TYR A 310 -27.43 23.64 -16.07
CA TYR A 310 -27.64 23.18 -17.45
C TYR A 310 -26.31 23.14 -18.21
N GLU A 311 -25.58 24.25 -18.26
CA GLU A 311 -24.30 24.33 -19.00
C GLU A 311 -23.30 23.30 -18.47
N HIS A 312 -23.23 23.12 -17.15
CA HIS A 312 -22.34 22.14 -16.53
C HIS A 312 -22.74 20.69 -16.83
N LEU A 313 -24.05 20.39 -16.95
CA LEU A 313 -24.58 19.08 -17.31
C LEU A 313 -24.36 18.77 -18.79
N ASP A 314 -24.74 19.69 -19.66
CA ASP A 314 -24.64 19.51 -21.11
C ASP A 314 -23.19 19.30 -21.53
N GLY A 315 -22.27 20.15 -21.04
CA GLY A 315 -20.84 20.04 -21.32
C GLY A 315 -20.18 18.76 -20.79
N ALA A 316 -20.76 18.11 -19.78
CA ALA A 316 -20.21 16.89 -19.17
C ALA A 316 -20.90 15.59 -19.63
N ARG A 317 -21.92 15.67 -20.50
CA ARG A 317 -22.77 14.53 -20.89
C ARG A 317 -21.96 13.34 -21.40
N ALA A 318 -21.04 13.58 -22.35
CA ALA A 318 -20.21 12.51 -22.92
C ALA A 318 -19.32 11.86 -21.84
N ASP A 319 -18.78 12.67 -20.92
CA ASP A 319 -17.84 12.20 -19.91
C ASP A 319 -18.49 11.37 -18.81
N ILE A 320 -19.71 11.75 -18.38
CA ILE A 320 -20.41 11.06 -17.28
C ILE A 320 -21.23 9.87 -17.77
N LEU A 321 -21.57 9.83 -19.06
CA LEU A 321 -22.32 8.73 -19.68
C LEU A 321 -21.42 7.74 -20.45
N ALA A 322 -20.10 7.93 -20.45
CA ALA A 322 -19.14 7.04 -21.11
C ALA A 322 -19.35 5.53 -20.83
N PHE A 323 -19.84 5.19 -19.62
CA PHE A 323 -20.14 3.81 -19.24
C PHE A 323 -21.18 3.11 -20.13
N THR A 324 -22.07 3.85 -20.80
CA THR A 324 -23.15 3.26 -21.61
C THR A 324 -22.64 2.53 -22.85
N SER A 325 -21.39 2.77 -23.24
CA SER A 325 -20.70 2.04 -24.31
C SER A 325 -20.26 0.62 -23.91
N PHE A 326 -20.33 0.27 -22.63
CA PHE A 326 -19.94 -1.04 -22.10
C PHE A 326 -21.17 -1.93 -21.82
N PRO A 327 -21.00 -3.25 -21.67
CA PRO A 327 -22.11 -4.15 -21.31
C PRO A 327 -22.83 -3.74 -20.02
N GLU A 328 -24.16 -3.78 -20.03
CA GLU A 328 -25.05 -3.33 -18.94
C GLU A 328 -24.70 -3.94 -17.57
N GLY A 329 -24.36 -5.22 -17.54
CA GLY A 329 -24.00 -5.91 -16.30
C GLY A 329 -22.70 -5.41 -15.62
N LEU A 330 -21.97 -4.48 -16.24
CA LEU A 330 -20.78 -3.82 -15.67
C LEU A 330 -21.04 -2.42 -15.15
N TRP A 331 -22.15 -1.79 -15.52
CA TRP A 331 -22.35 -0.37 -15.31
C TRP A 331 -22.21 0.00 -13.84
N GLN A 332 -22.84 -0.78 -12.95
CA GLN A 332 -22.76 -0.55 -11.51
C GLN A 332 -21.33 -0.60 -10.98
N GLN A 333 -20.48 -1.50 -11.47
CA GLN A 333 -19.08 -1.58 -11.09
C GLN A 333 -18.26 -0.41 -11.67
N VAL A 334 -18.57 -0.01 -12.91
CA VAL A 334 -17.87 1.05 -13.63
C VAL A 334 -18.13 2.44 -13.04
N TRP A 335 -19.40 2.80 -12.80
CA TRP A 335 -19.74 4.13 -12.30
C TRP A 335 -19.64 4.25 -10.78
N SER A 336 -19.54 3.14 -10.03
CA SER A 336 -19.49 3.19 -8.57
C SER A 336 -18.12 3.61 -8.06
N ASN A 337 -18.10 4.68 -7.26
CA ASN A 337 -16.89 5.14 -6.58
C ASN A 337 -16.63 4.43 -5.24
N ASN A 338 -17.49 3.50 -4.82
CA ASN A 338 -17.38 2.85 -3.51
C ASN A 338 -16.05 2.11 -3.30
N PRO A 339 -15.48 1.40 -4.31
CA PRO A 339 -14.13 0.84 -4.22
C PRO A 339 -13.05 1.86 -3.87
N ASN A 340 -12.98 2.98 -4.61
CA ASN A 340 -11.99 4.02 -4.40
C ASN A 340 -12.22 4.75 -3.07
N GLU A 341 -13.47 5.03 -2.70
CA GLU A 341 -13.80 5.63 -1.40
C GLU A 341 -13.38 4.73 -0.23
N ARG A 342 -13.52 3.40 -0.38
CA ARG A 342 -13.04 2.45 0.62
C ARG A 342 -11.51 2.48 0.73
N LEU A 343 -10.81 2.48 -0.40
CA LEU A 343 -9.34 2.59 -0.44
C LEU A 343 -8.88 3.90 0.23
N ASN A 344 -9.46 5.02 -0.17
CA ASN A 344 -9.16 6.35 0.38
C ASN A 344 -9.44 6.43 1.88
N ARG A 345 -10.50 5.77 2.36
CA ARG A 345 -10.81 5.69 3.79
C ARG A 345 -9.75 4.92 4.56
N GLU A 346 -9.27 3.81 4.02
CA GLU A 346 -8.21 3.01 4.67
C GLU A 346 -6.88 3.76 4.70
N LEU A 347 -6.53 4.45 3.60
CA LEU A 347 -5.38 5.34 3.56
C LEU A 347 -5.50 6.45 4.61
N ARG A 348 -6.63 7.17 4.63
CA ARG A 348 -6.87 8.26 5.60
C ARG A 348 -6.81 7.77 7.03
N ARG A 349 -7.37 6.60 7.34
CA ARG A 349 -7.34 6.00 8.69
C ARG A 349 -5.90 5.91 9.24
N ARG A 350 -4.94 5.56 8.40
CA ARG A 350 -3.53 5.40 8.77
C ARG A 350 -2.77 6.72 8.66
N THR A 351 -2.98 7.52 7.62
CA THR A 351 -2.26 8.77 7.40
C THR A 351 -2.69 9.91 8.35
N ASP A 352 -3.97 9.97 8.72
CA ASP A 352 -4.49 11.01 9.62
C ASP A 352 -3.90 10.90 11.03
N SER A 353 -3.51 9.69 11.45
CA SER A 353 -2.79 9.44 12.71
C SER A 353 -1.39 10.07 12.73
N VAL A 354 -0.76 10.22 11.57
CA VAL A 354 0.57 10.82 11.40
C VAL A 354 0.46 12.35 11.35
N GLY A 355 -0.56 12.86 10.65
CA GLY A 355 -0.84 14.28 10.50
C GLY A 355 0.13 15.01 9.55
N ILE A 356 1.41 15.12 9.91
CA ILE A 356 2.45 15.76 9.10
C ILE A 356 3.62 14.80 8.92
N PHE A 357 3.91 14.45 7.66
CA PHE A 357 5.01 13.56 7.32
C PHE A 357 6.37 14.29 7.40
N PRO A 358 7.43 13.59 7.81
CA PRO A 358 8.76 14.19 7.93
C PRO A 358 9.46 14.42 6.57
N ASN A 359 9.12 13.64 5.55
CA ASN A 359 9.62 13.72 4.17
C ASN A 359 8.71 12.91 3.23
N ARG A 360 8.94 12.99 1.91
CA ARG A 360 8.16 12.22 0.91
C ARG A 360 8.36 10.72 1.03
N ASP A 361 9.56 10.26 1.37
CA ASP A 361 9.84 8.82 1.49
C ASP A 361 8.99 8.16 2.58
N ALA A 362 8.71 8.87 3.68
CA ALA A 362 7.81 8.39 4.72
C ALA A 362 6.34 8.28 4.23
N ILE A 363 5.92 9.15 3.29
CA ILE A 363 4.61 9.02 2.63
C ILE A 363 4.62 7.77 1.76
N VAL A 364 5.64 7.62 0.91
CA VAL A 364 5.79 6.47 0.01
C VAL A 364 5.78 5.17 0.80
N ARG A 365 6.55 5.08 1.89
CA ARG A 365 6.62 3.92 2.77
C ARG A 365 5.25 3.55 3.34
N LEU A 366 4.60 4.49 4.03
CA LEU A 366 3.32 4.18 4.69
C LEU A 366 2.27 3.87 3.63
N VAL A 367 2.00 4.80 2.71
CA VAL A 367 0.95 4.63 1.70
C VAL A 367 1.23 3.40 0.83
N GLY A 368 2.46 3.22 0.37
CA GLY A 368 2.84 2.07 -0.46
C GLY A 368 2.61 0.74 0.22
N ALA A 369 2.93 0.64 1.52
CA ALA A 369 2.71 -0.60 2.25
C ALA A 369 1.22 -0.87 2.51
N VAL A 370 0.41 0.16 2.79
CA VAL A 370 -1.06 0.01 2.86
C VAL A 370 -1.63 -0.47 1.53
N LEU A 371 -1.14 0.08 0.42
CA LEU A 371 -1.58 -0.30 -0.92
C LEU A 371 -1.16 -1.72 -1.30
N ALA A 372 0.02 -2.16 -0.84
CA ALA A 372 0.49 -3.53 -1.03
C ALA A 372 -0.42 -4.52 -0.27
N GLU A 373 -0.63 -4.30 1.02
CA GLU A 373 -1.54 -5.11 1.85
C GLU A 373 -2.96 -5.17 1.24
N GLN A 374 -3.48 -4.02 0.79
CA GLN A 374 -4.80 -3.99 0.17
C GLN A 374 -4.86 -4.75 -1.16
N THR A 375 -3.77 -4.79 -1.91
CA THR A 375 -3.66 -5.56 -3.16
C THR A 375 -3.67 -7.06 -2.85
N ASP A 376 -2.94 -7.49 -1.82
CA ASP A 376 -2.93 -8.89 -1.38
C ASP A 376 -4.34 -9.34 -0.92
N GLU A 377 -5.04 -8.53 -0.13
CA GLU A 377 -6.43 -8.80 0.25
C GLU A 377 -7.36 -8.93 -0.97
N TRP A 378 -7.16 -8.12 -2.01
CA TRP A 378 -7.95 -8.21 -3.25
C TRP A 378 -7.60 -9.44 -4.08
N ALA A 379 -6.35 -9.91 -4.02
CA ALA A 379 -5.93 -11.14 -4.63
C ALA A 379 -6.58 -12.35 -3.95
N GLU A 380 -6.64 -12.40 -2.62
CA GLU A 380 -7.28 -13.50 -1.90
C GLU A 380 -8.82 -13.47 -1.96
N GLY A 381 -9.37 -12.28 -2.23
CA GLY A 381 -10.81 -12.05 -2.29
C GLY A 381 -11.54 -12.69 -3.48
N ARG A 382 -12.86 -12.47 -3.50
CA ARG A 382 -13.69 -12.80 -4.65
C ARG A 382 -13.32 -11.91 -5.83
N ARG A 383 -13.43 -12.45 -7.04
CA ARG A 383 -13.30 -11.68 -8.29
C ARG A 383 -14.25 -10.49 -8.24
N TYR A 384 -13.74 -9.34 -8.64
CA TYR A 384 -14.49 -8.10 -8.72
C TYR A 384 -15.39 -8.08 -9.97
N LEU A 385 -14.86 -8.55 -11.09
CA LEU A 385 -15.59 -8.75 -12.34
C LEU A 385 -15.59 -10.24 -12.75
N GLY A 386 -16.72 -10.72 -13.26
CA GLY A 386 -16.79 -12.03 -13.88
C GLY A 386 -16.01 -12.08 -15.19
N LEU A 387 -15.42 -13.23 -15.52
CA LEU A 387 -14.59 -13.38 -16.71
C LEU A 387 -15.40 -13.20 -18.01
N ASP A 388 -16.63 -13.74 -18.06
CA ASP A 388 -17.49 -13.64 -19.24
C ASP A 388 -17.80 -12.18 -19.58
N ILE A 389 -18.07 -11.37 -18.57
CA ILE A 389 -18.45 -9.98 -18.77
C ILE A 389 -17.23 -9.10 -19.07
N LEU A 390 -16.07 -9.43 -18.50
CA LEU A 390 -14.80 -8.80 -18.82
C LEU A 390 -14.34 -9.12 -20.25
N ALA A 391 -14.59 -10.34 -20.74
CA ALA A 391 -14.35 -10.70 -22.12
C ALA A 391 -15.26 -9.89 -23.06
N LYS A 392 -16.56 -9.79 -22.74
CA LYS A 392 -17.51 -8.97 -23.50
C LYS A 392 -17.10 -7.50 -23.58
N SER A 393 -16.56 -6.92 -22.50
CA SER A 393 -16.13 -5.52 -22.51
C SER A 393 -14.84 -5.26 -23.30
N ARG A 394 -14.15 -6.31 -23.76
CA ARG A 394 -12.97 -6.19 -24.63
C ARG A 394 -13.31 -6.30 -26.11
N LEU A 395 -14.51 -6.79 -26.45
CA LEU A 395 -14.99 -6.90 -27.82
C LEU A 395 -15.32 -5.50 -28.36
N THR A 396 -14.76 -5.17 -29.51
CA THR A 396 -15.20 -4.02 -30.29
C THR A 396 -16.34 -4.47 -31.18
N LEU A 397 -17.57 -4.06 -30.87
CA LEU A 397 -18.71 -4.31 -31.75
C LEU A 397 -18.57 -3.43 -32.99
N VAL A 398 -18.13 -4.01 -34.10
CA VAL A 398 -18.24 -3.37 -35.41
C VAL A 398 -19.68 -3.58 -35.88
N THR A 399 -20.48 -2.52 -35.85
CA THR A 399 -21.78 -2.54 -36.52
C THR A 399 -21.54 -2.45 -38.02
N ASP A 400 -21.59 -3.59 -38.71
CA ASP A 400 -21.75 -3.58 -40.16
C ASP A 400 -23.13 -3.03 -40.48
N THR A 401 -23.17 -1.86 -41.11
CA THR A 401 -24.42 -1.23 -41.57
C THR A 401 -24.98 -1.91 -42.83
N ASP A 402 -24.47 -3.09 -43.19
CA ASP A 402 -24.94 -3.92 -44.30
C ASP A 402 -24.87 -5.39 -43.92
N THR A 403 -25.88 -5.94 -43.23
CA THR A 403 -26.57 -7.18 -43.60
C THR A 403 -27.49 -7.69 -42.50
N THR A 404 -28.77 -7.76 -42.84
CA THR A 404 -29.76 -8.58 -42.16
C THR A 404 -29.44 -10.06 -42.37
N THR A 405 -28.53 -10.69 -41.61
CA THR A 405 -28.63 -12.11 -41.16
C THR A 405 -27.41 -12.58 -40.36
N ARG A 406 -27.69 -13.09 -39.14
CA ARG A 406 -27.02 -14.21 -38.44
C ARG A 406 -25.52 -14.05 -38.13
N THR A 407 -25.24 -13.73 -36.86
CA THR A 407 -23.92 -13.59 -36.23
C THR A 407 -23.13 -14.91 -36.22
N GLU A 408 -22.02 -14.96 -36.95
CA GLU A 408 -20.86 -15.81 -36.63
C GLU A 408 -19.73 -14.90 -36.13
N ALA A 409 -19.19 -15.21 -34.95
CA ALA A 409 -18.10 -14.47 -34.33
C ALA A 409 -16.76 -14.87 -34.96
N THR A 410 -16.07 -13.92 -35.58
CA THR A 410 -14.71 -14.13 -36.09
C THR A 410 -13.70 -13.86 -34.95
N THR A 411 -12.98 -14.90 -34.53
CA THR A 411 -11.85 -14.80 -33.61
C THR A 411 -10.59 -14.41 -34.37
N ASP A 412 -10.07 -13.22 -34.10
CA ASP A 412 -8.74 -12.82 -34.56
C ASP A 412 -7.69 -13.67 -33.85
N THR A 413 -7.07 -14.58 -34.61
CA THR A 413 -6.00 -15.45 -34.16
C THR A 413 -4.76 -15.08 -34.97
N THR A 414 -3.89 -14.23 -34.42
CA THR A 414 -2.53 -14.06 -34.93
C THR A 414 -1.54 -14.46 -33.86
N LEU A 415 -1.32 -15.77 -33.79
CA LEU A 415 -0.15 -16.43 -33.22
C LEU A 415 0.31 -17.41 -34.30
N GLU A 416 1.30 -17.03 -35.10
CA GLU A 416 2.14 -18.02 -35.79
C GLU A 416 3.61 -17.68 -35.59
N LEU A 417 4.25 -18.60 -34.86
CA LEU A 417 5.68 -18.84 -34.81
C LEU A 417 6.20 -19.14 -36.22
N SER A 418 7.42 -18.69 -36.53
CA SER A 418 8.22 -19.28 -37.60
C SER A 418 9.61 -19.67 -37.08
N ALA A 419 9.85 -20.98 -37.22
CA ALA A 419 11.11 -21.76 -37.31
C ALA A 419 12.21 -21.57 -36.26
#